data_AF-A0A920TF68-F1
#
_entry.id   AF-A0A920TF68-F1
#
_cell.length_a   1.000
_cell.length_b   1.000
_cell.length_c   1.000
_cell.angle_alpha   90.00
_cell.angle_beta   90.00
_cell.angle_gamma   90.00
#
_symmetry.space_group_name_H-M   'P 1'
#
loop_
_entity.id
_entity.type
_entity.pdbx_description
1 polymer ?
#
loop_
_entity_poly.entity_id
_entity_poly.type
_entity_poly.pdbx_seq_one_letter_code
_entity_poly.pdbx_strand_id
1 'polypeptide(L)'
;MGLKGEWRFHIFSANVSSIETLQLTDGDWDDTSPIWSPDGSSIAFISSRLENRRLRSGTEAYVMSSQGGTPQLWSGNLGGIGALTWSPTGDRLLALASECPGTW
;
A
#
# COMPACT_ATOMS: atom_id res chain seq x y z
N MET A 1 1.96 -9.06 32.24
CA MET A 1 2.39 -7.98 31.33
C MET A 1 1.67 -8.18 30.02
N GLY A 2 0.60 -7.43 29.74
CA GLY A 2 -0.12 -7.57 28.47
C GLY A 2 0.66 -6.90 27.35
N LEU A 3 0.79 -7.56 26.20
CA LEU A 3 1.32 -6.93 24.99
C LEU A 3 0.38 -5.76 24.64
N LYS A 4 0.92 -4.54 24.54
CA LYS A 4 0.20 -3.48 23.84
C LYS A 4 0.05 -3.95 22.40
N GLY A 5 -1.18 -4.11 21.92
CA GLY A 5 -1.42 -4.20 20.49
C GLY A 5 -0.87 -2.92 19.86
N GLU A 6 0.10 -3.06 18.96
CA GLU A 6 0.60 -1.90 18.23
C GLU A 6 -0.48 -1.49 17.22
N TRP A 7 -0.88 -0.22 17.28
CA TRP A 7 -1.79 0.34 16.29
C TRP A 7 -1.10 0.32 14.92
N ARG A 8 -1.74 -0.34 13.94
CA ARG A 8 -1.28 -0.37 12.55
C ARG A 8 -2.23 0.43 11.68
N PHE A 9 -1.67 1.08 10.67
CA PHE A 9 -2.45 1.64 9.58
C PHE A 9 -2.80 0.54 8.58
N HIS A 10 -4.09 0.38 8.32
CA HIS A 10 -4.62 -0.49 7.28
C HIS A 10 -5.61 0.27 6.42
N ILE A 11 -5.86 -0.23 5.21
CA ILE A 11 -6.77 0.40 4.27
C ILE A 11 -8.18 -0.15 4.49
N PHE A 12 -9.13 0.76 4.65
CA PHE A 12 -10.55 0.46 4.75
C PHE A 12 -11.31 1.26 3.69
N SER A 13 -12.31 0.65 3.08
CA SER A 13 -13.31 1.34 2.27
C SER A 13 -14.65 1.33 3.02
N ALA A 14 -15.37 2.44 3.03
CA ALA A 14 -16.69 2.51 3.64
C ALA A 14 -17.74 3.01 2.65
N ASN A 15 -18.92 2.38 2.64
CA ASN A 15 -20.09 2.91 1.99
C ASN A 15 -20.68 4.02 2.88
N VAL A 16 -20.62 5.27 2.42
CA VAL A 16 -21.04 6.44 3.19
C VAL A 16 -22.56 6.46 3.47
N SER A 17 -23.36 5.77 2.67
CA SER A 17 -24.82 5.71 2.85
C SER A 17 -25.30 4.58 3.76
N SER A 18 -24.67 3.40 3.72
CA SER A 18 -25.01 2.28 4.61
C SER A 18 -24.16 2.22 5.89
N ILE A 19 -23.06 2.99 5.97
CA ILE A 19 -22.07 2.97 7.05
C ILE A 19 -21.31 1.63 7.13
N GLU A 20 -21.50 0.74 6.15
CA GLU A 20 -20.77 -0.53 6.06
C GLU A 20 -19.31 -0.27 5.72
N THR A 21 -18.40 -0.85 6.52
CA THR A 21 -16.96 -0.73 6.36
C THR A 21 -16.36 -2.08 6.00
N LEU A 22 -15.56 -2.11 4.94
CA LEU A 22 -14.78 -3.25 4.48
C LEU A 22 -13.29 -2.98 4.74
N GLN A 23 -12.65 -3.88 5.49
CA GLN A 23 -11.20 -3.90 5.65
C GLN A 23 -10.57 -4.53 4.40
N LEU A 24 -9.64 -3.83 3.76
CA LEU A 24 -9.02 -4.23 2.51
C LEU A 24 -7.59 -4.74 2.69
N THR A 25 -6.90 -4.30 3.74
CA THR A 25 -5.59 -4.85 4.14
C THR A 25 -5.55 -5.20 5.62
N ASP A 26 -4.70 -6.16 5.95
CA ASP A 26 -4.37 -6.60 7.32
C ASP A 26 -2.89 -6.95 7.40
N GLY A 27 -2.40 -7.24 8.61
CA GLY A 27 -1.07 -7.78 8.87
C GLY A 27 -0.36 -7.10 10.03
N ASP A 28 0.96 -7.29 10.10
CA ASP A 28 1.82 -6.71 11.14
C ASP A 28 2.72 -5.56 10.63
N TRP A 29 2.35 -5.00 9.48
CA TRP A 29 2.94 -3.84 8.77
C TRP A 29 1.91 -2.70 8.69
N ASP A 30 2.37 -1.55 8.20
CA ASP A 30 1.58 -0.34 8.01
C ASP A 30 1.36 -0.09 6.50
N ASP A 31 0.10 0.07 6.12
CA ASP A 31 -0.35 0.43 4.77
C ASP A 31 -0.89 1.86 4.77
N THR A 32 -0.37 2.71 3.87
CA THR A 32 -0.58 4.16 3.88
C THR A 32 -0.76 4.73 2.47
N SER A 33 -1.21 5.98 2.39
CA SER A 33 -1.40 6.72 1.13
C SER A 33 -2.22 5.98 0.05
N PRO A 34 -3.41 5.43 0.36
CA PRO A 34 -4.24 4.76 -0.64
C PRO A 34 -4.77 5.76 -1.68
N ILE A 35 -4.70 5.38 -2.95
CA ILE A 35 -5.27 6.10 -4.09
C ILE A 35 -6.11 5.17 -4.96
N TRP A 36 -7.23 5.67 -5.45
CA TRP A 36 -8.08 4.96 -6.41
C TRP A 36 -7.53 5.09 -7.83
N SER A 37 -7.66 4.04 -8.63
CA SER A 37 -7.53 4.15 -10.08
C SER A 37 -8.65 5.03 -10.66
N PRO A 38 -8.47 5.66 -11.84
CA PRO A 38 -9.47 6.58 -12.40
C PRO A 38 -10.83 5.94 -12.71
N ASP A 39 -10.84 4.63 -12.94
CA ASP A 39 -12.04 3.80 -13.18
C ASP A 39 -12.66 3.22 -11.88
N GLY A 40 -12.01 3.41 -10.72
CA GLY A 40 -12.44 2.87 -9.43
C GLY A 40 -12.27 1.35 -9.25
N SER A 41 -11.66 0.63 -10.20
CA SER A 41 -11.52 -0.84 -10.13
C SER A 41 -10.42 -1.31 -9.18
N SER A 42 -9.46 -0.44 -8.89
CA SER A 42 -8.21 -0.76 -8.20
C SER A 42 -7.83 0.31 -7.19
N ILE A 43 -7.07 -0.10 -6.17
CA ILE A 43 -6.44 0.79 -5.19
C ILE A 43 -4.94 0.53 -5.23
N ALA A 44 -4.16 1.60 -5.39
CA ALA A 44 -2.71 1.57 -5.22
C ALA A 44 -2.34 2.21 -3.87
N PHE A 45 -1.30 1.72 -3.20
CA PHE A 45 -0.92 2.19 -1.86
C PHE A 45 0.55 1.91 -1.53
N ILE A 46 1.03 2.53 -0.45
CA ILE A 46 2.38 2.34 0.11
C ILE A 46 2.29 1.34 1.26
N SER A 47 3.20 0.37 1.32
CA SER A 47 3.26 -0.61 2.43
C SER A 47 4.67 -0.75 3.00
N SER A 48 4.78 -1.02 4.30
CA SER A 48 6.03 -1.38 4.98
C SER A 48 6.24 -2.90 5.10
N ARG A 49 5.52 -3.71 4.30
CA ARG A 49 5.54 -5.19 4.33
C ARG A 49 6.79 -5.87 3.74
N LEU A 50 7.88 -5.12 3.54
CA LEU A 50 9.19 -5.58 3.04
C LEU A 50 9.77 -6.76 3.84
N GLU A 51 10.32 -7.75 3.14
CA GLU A 51 11.34 -8.70 3.64
C GLU A 51 11.18 -9.17 5.10
N ASN A 52 12.19 -9.08 5.98
CA ASN A 52 13.43 -8.28 6.07
C ASN A 52 13.31 -6.80 6.53
N ARG A 53 12.10 -6.25 6.73
CA ARG A 53 11.87 -4.91 7.33
C ARG A 53 12.53 -4.66 8.69
N ARG A 54 12.93 -5.72 9.41
CA ARG A 54 13.72 -5.61 10.67
C ARG A 54 15.18 -5.23 10.44
N LEU A 55 15.68 -5.40 9.21
CA LEU A 55 17.06 -5.16 8.77
C LEU A 55 17.15 -4.04 7.73
N ARG A 56 16.07 -3.75 7.00
CA ARG A 56 15.96 -2.65 6.03
C ARG A 56 14.77 -1.76 6.34
N SER A 57 15.02 -0.47 6.58
CA SER A 57 13.96 0.54 6.55
C SER A 57 13.61 0.88 5.10
N GLY A 58 12.32 0.90 4.78
CA GLY A 58 11.83 1.25 3.46
C GLY A 58 10.32 1.08 3.35
N THR A 59 9.82 1.37 2.17
CA THR A 59 8.43 1.17 1.77
C THR A 59 8.38 0.74 0.31
N GLU A 60 7.33 0.00 -0.03
CA GLU A 60 7.02 -0.52 -1.36
C GLU A 60 5.65 -0.01 -1.84
N ALA A 61 5.41 -0.05 -3.14
CA ALA A 61 4.10 0.27 -3.72
C ALA A 61 3.39 -1.01 -4.15
N TYR A 62 2.13 -1.13 -3.76
CA TYR A 62 1.25 -2.26 -4.07
C TYR A 62 -0.01 -1.80 -4.81
N VAL A 63 -0.60 -2.70 -5.59
CA VAL A 63 -1.92 -2.51 -6.22
C VAL A 63 -2.81 -3.71 -5.90
N MET A 64 -4.07 -3.45 -5.55
CA MET A 64 -5.11 -4.47 -5.31
C MET A 64 -6.42 -4.05 -5.99
N SER A 65 -7.39 -4.98 -6.10
CA SER A 65 -8.75 -4.60 -6.48
C SER A 65 -9.38 -3.73 -5.39
N SER A 66 -10.25 -2.81 -5.77
CA SER A 66 -11.03 -2.01 -4.82
C SER A 66 -11.97 -2.81 -3.92
N GLN A 67 -12.30 -4.06 -4.31
CA GLN A 67 -13.07 -5.00 -3.49
C GLN A 67 -12.18 -5.89 -2.59
N GLY A 68 -10.88 -5.61 -2.52
CA GLY A 68 -9.90 -6.33 -1.71
C GLY A 68 -9.24 -7.50 -2.46
N GLY A 69 -8.77 -8.49 -1.70
CA GLY A 69 -7.96 -9.60 -2.22
C GLY A 69 -6.46 -9.31 -2.19
N THR A 70 -5.65 -10.23 -2.75
CA THR A 70 -4.19 -10.23 -2.60
C THR A 70 -3.51 -9.05 -3.34
N PRO A 71 -2.88 -8.09 -2.63
CA PRO A 71 -2.16 -7.00 -3.26
C PRO A 71 -0.91 -7.49 -4.00
N GLN A 72 -0.70 -6.96 -5.21
CA GLN A 72 0.45 -7.26 -6.07
C GLN A 72 1.53 -6.20 -5.89
N LEU A 73 2.79 -6.62 -5.75
CA LEU A 73 3.94 -5.71 -5.68
C LEU A 73 4.11 -5.00 -7.03
N TRP A 74 4.12 -3.67 -7.02
CA TRP A 74 4.33 -2.83 -8.20
C TRP A 74 5.70 -2.15 -8.23
N SER A 75 6.24 -1.73 -7.08
CA SER A 75 7.53 -1.01 -7.03
C SER A 75 8.72 -1.84 -7.49
N GLY A 76 8.68 -3.17 -7.32
CA GLY A 76 9.76 -4.07 -7.74
C GLY A 76 11.10 -3.68 -7.10
N ASN A 77 12.06 -3.24 -7.91
CA ASN A 77 13.40 -2.81 -7.47
C ASN A 77 13.45 -1.34 -7.00
N LEU A 78 12.32 -0.64 -6.92
CA LEU A 78 12.23 0.69 -6.30
C LEU A 78 12.02 0.55 -4.80
N GLY A 79 12.75 1.33 -4.01
CA GLY A 79 12.61 1.40 -2.55
C GLY A 79 12.16 2.79 -2.10
N GLY A 80 11.81 2.91 -0.82
CA GLY A 80 11.54 4.19 -0.18
C GLY A 80 10.46 5.02 -0.90
N ILE A 81 9.35 4.38 -1.28
CA ILE A 81 8.22 5.06 -1.92
C ILE A 81 7.69 6.13 -0.96
N GLY A 82 7.80 7.40 -1.36
CA GLY A 82 7.33 8.56 -0.59
C GLY A 82 5.99 9.13 -1.07
N ALA A 83 5.65 8.92 -2.34
CA ALA A 83 4.36 9.34 -2.92
C ALA A 83 4.02 8.49 -4.16
N LEU A 84 2.73 8.34 -4.46
CA LEU A 84 2.23 7.78 -5.70
C LEU A 84 0.98 8.50 -6.21
N THR A 85 0.73 8.46 -7.51
CA THR A 85 -0.53 8.86 -8.15
C THR A 85 -0.79 8.02 -9.40
N TRP A 86 -2.07 7.83 -9.76
CA TRP A 86 -2.45 7.26 -11.06
C TRP A 86 -2.38 8.32 -12.16
N SER A 87 -2.00 7.88 -13.35
CA SER A 87 -2.25 8.63 -14.58
C SER A 87 -3.76 8.81 -14.80
N PRO A 88 -4.24 9.92 -15.41
CA PRO A 88 -5.66 10.13 -15.68
C PRO A 88 -6.29 9.05 -16.58
N THR A 89 -5.48 8.39 -17.40
CA THR A 89 -5.85 7.29 -18.31
C THR A 89 -5.82 5.91 -17.65
N GLY A 90 -5.29 5.77 -16.44
CA GLY A 90 -5.23 4.50 -15.70
C GLY A 90 -4.20 3.49 -16.20
N ASP A 91 -3.42 3.78 -17.26
CA ASP A 91 -2.41 2.88 -17.83
C ASP A 91 -1.08 2.88 -17.04
N ARG A 92 -0.87 3.88 -16.17
CA ARG A 92 0.38 4.12 -15.44
C ARG A 92 0.16 4.58 -14.01
N LEU A 93 1.12 4.24 -13.15
CA LEU A 93 1.39 4.89 -11.88
C LEU A 93 2.64 5.79 -12.02
N LEU A 94 2.60 6.95 -11.37
CA LEU A 94 3.75 7.83 -11.14
C LEU A 94 4.10 7.75 -9.66
N ALA A 95 5.37 7.57 -9.33
CA ALA A 95 5.85 7.46 -7.95
C ALA A 95 7.09 8.32 -7.69
N LEU A 96 7.21 8.85 -6.47
CA LEU A 96 8.46 9.36 -5.93
C LEU A 96 9.09 8.23 -5.11
N ALA A 97 10.27 7.77 -5.53
CA ALA A 97 10.96 6.61 -4.98
C ALA A 97 12.47 6.83 -5.00
N SER A 98 13.21 6.08 -4.18
CA SER A 98 14.64 5.87 -4.38
C SER A 98 14.88 4.63 -5.23
N GLU A 99 16.04 4.58 -5.90
CA GLU A 99 16.60 3.30 -6.31
C GLU A 99 16.78 2.45 -5.05
N CYS A 100 16.41 1.16 -5.08
CA CYS A 100 16.80 0.25 -4.00
C CYS A 100 18.33 0.06 -4.11
N PRO A 101 19.12 0.34 -3.05
CA PRO A 101 20.55 0.08 -3.09
C PRO A 101 20.79 -1.39 -3.40
N GLY A 102 21.49 -1.64 -4.50
CA GLY A 102 21.84 -2.99 -4.94
C GLY A 102 22.47 -3.79 -3.81
N THR A 103 22.26 -5.10 -3.83
CA THR A 103 22.83 -6.01 -2.83
C THR A 103 24.36 -5.85 -2.78
N TRP A 104 24.86 -5.34 -1.66
CA TRP A 104 26.26 -5.43 -1.26
C TRP A 104 26.61 -6.87 -0.85
#